data_AF-A0A2V9UY92-F1
#
_entry.id   AF-A0A2V9UY92-F1
#
_cell.length_a   1.000
_cell.length_b   1.000
_cell.length_c   1.000
_cell.angle_alpha   90.00
_cell.angle_beta   90.00
_cell.angle_gamma   90.00
#
_symmetry.space_group_name_H-M   'P 1'
#
loop_
_entity.id
_entity.type
_entity.pdbx_description
1 polymer ?
#
loop_
_entity_poly.entity_id
_entity_poly.type
_entity_poly.pdbx_seq_one_letter_code
_entity_poly.pdbx_strand_id
1 'polypeptide(L)'
;MLAAILVSGVLSALVLRDLQLDVRLPEHVFAGRPVLGRILLHNHRRTLPSFSIHVVPSKRKKPVSQWLWEPATFGFPPKRPPQQQWVRLPDRRVRRIVHDGSAPGIFDGSAYFPYLAPQTELSADLELRFQRRGRYAEDSFGLATRFP
;
A
#
# COMPACT_ATOMS: atom_id res chain seq x y z
N MET A 1 29.82 -4.22 21.23
CA MET A 1 28.36 -4.24 20.94
C MET A 1 28.00 -3.55 19.63
N LEU A 2 28.48 -2.34 19.34
CA LEU A 2 28.17 -1.63 18.08
C LEU A 2 28.52 -2.41 16.80
N ALA A 3 29.67 -3.09 16.77
CA ALA A 3 30.05 -3.92 15.61
C ALA A 3 29.03 -5.04 15.32
N ALA A 4 28.51 -5.70 16.37
CA ALA A 4 27.50 -6.75 16.22
C ALA A 4 26.17 -6.18 15.69
N ILE A 5 25.76 -4.99 16.14
CA ILE A 5 24.57 -4.29 15.63
C ILE A 5 24.73 -3.97 14.14
N LEU A 6 25.91 -3.48 13.75
CA LEU A 6 26.19 -3.11 12.36
C LEU A 6 26.22 -4.35 11.45
N VAL A 7 26.85 -5.44 11.90
CA VAL A 7 26.87 -6.72 11.19
C VAL A 7 25.45 -7.32 11.08
N SER A 8 24.65 -7.26 12.14
CA SER A 8 23.24 -7.69 12.13
C SER A 8 22.43 -6.91 11.10
N GLY A 9 22.56 -5.58 11.04
CA GLY A 9 21.89 -4.75 10.06
C GLY A 9 22.26 -5.10 8.61
N VAL A 10 23.54 -5.36 8.35
CA VAL A 10 24.02 -5.79 7.02
C VAL A 10 23.49 -7.18 6.68
N LEU A 11 23.52 -8.13 7.62
CA LEU A 11 22.96 -9.48 7.41
C LEU A 11 21.45 -9.42 7.11
N SER A 12 20.69 -8.63 7.87
CA SER A 12 19.26 -8.45 7.67
C SER A 12 18.92 -7.87 6.30
N ALA A 13 19.64 -6.83 5.89
CA ALA A 13 19.50 -6.24 4.56
C ALA A 13 19.85 -7.24 3.45
N LEU A 14 20.90 -8.04 3.66
CA LEU A 14 21.25 -9.12 2.74
C LEU A 14 20.12 -10.13 2.67
N VAL A 15 19.61 -10.67 3.78
CA VAL A 15 18.52 -11.67 3.82
C VAL A 15 17.26 -11.25 3.05
N LEU A 16 16.96 -9.95 2.98
CA LEU A 16 15.82 -9.43 2.21
C LEU A 16 16.14 -9.16 0.73
N ARG A 17 17.43 -9.05 0.38
CA ARG A 17 17.90 -8.81 -0.99
C ARG A 17 17.65 -10.05 -1.87
N ASP A 18 17.13 -9.83 -3.08
CA ASP A 18 16.84 -10.88 -4.07
C ASP A 18 15.73 -11.89 -3.71
N LEU A 19 14.79 -11.51 -2.84
CA LEU A 19 13.52 -12.22 -2.68
C LEU A 19 12.49 -11.70 -3.69
N GLN A 20 11.92 -12.61 -4.48
CA GLN A 20 10.82 -12.31 -5.39
C GLN A 20 9.50 -12.76 -4.76
N LEU A 21 8.52 -11.87 -4.78
CA LEU A 21 7.18 -12.11 -4.28
C LEU A 21 6.21 -12.06 -5.45
N ASP A 22 5.60 -13.19 -5.78
CA ASP A 22 4.56 -13.29 -6.79
C ASP A 22 3.21 -13.52 -6.12
N VAL A 23 2.19 -12.79 -6.56
CA VAL A 23 0.82 -12.99 -6.06
C VAL A 23 -0.03 -13.58 -7.18
N ARG A 24 -0.58 -14.76 -6.93
CA ARG A 24 -1.55 -15.43 -7.81
C ARG A 24 -2.94 -15.26 -7.24
N LEU A 25 -3.75 -14.48 -7.96
CA LEU A 25 -5.17 -14.35 -7.70
C LEU A 25 -5.92 -15.57 -8.27
N PRO A 26 -6.93 -16.10 -7.57
CA PRO A 26 -7.78 -17.16 -8.12
C PRO A 26 -8.64 -16.64 -9.28
N GLU A 27 -9.13 -17.57 -10.12
CA GLU A 27 -9.87 -17.23 -11.34
C GLU A 27 -11.15 -16.43 -11.08
N HIS A 28 -11.79 -16.64 -9.92
CA HIS A 28 -13.07 -16.02 -9.58
C HIS A 28 -12.95 -15.17 -8.31
N VAL A 29 -13.02 -13.85 -8.47
CA VAL A 29 -12.98 -12.87 -7.38
C VAL A 29 -14.28 -12.07 -7.35
N PHE A 30 -14.94 -12.03 -6.19
CA PHE A 30 -16.20 -11.30 -6.00
C PHE A 30 -16.04 -10.15 -5.01
N ALA A 31 -16.68 -9.02 -5.32
CA ALA A 31 -16.69 -7.87 -4.41
C ALA A 31 -17.43 -8.21 -3.10
N GLY A 32 -16.88 -7.75 -1.98
CA GLY A 32 -17.42 -7.89 -0.64
C GLY A 32 -17.16 -9.24 0.03
N ARG A 33 -16.59 -10.23 -0.67
CA ARG A 33 -16.29 -11.55 -0.11
C ARG A 33 -14.78 -11.71 0.12
N PRO A 34 -14.35 -12.31 1.26
CA PRO A 34 -12.96 -12.72 1.44
C PRO A 34 -12.66 -13.85 0.44
N VAL A 35 -11.50 -13.76 -0.23
CA VAL A 35 -11.01 -14.78 -1.16
C VAL A 35 -9.57 -15.11 -0.84
N LEU A 36 -9.19 -16.39 -0.95
CA LEU A 36 -7.81 -16.82 -0.73
C LEU A 36 -6.96 -16.53 -1.97
N GLY A 37 -6.04 -15.56 -1.86
CA GLY A 37 -4.98 -15.33 -2.83
C GLY A 37 -3.73 -16.09 -2.45
N ARG A 38 -3.08 -16.72 -3.43
CA ARG A 38 -1.84 -17.46 -3.18
C ARG A 38 -0.65 -16.55 -3.36
N ILE A 39 0.17 -16.44 -2.32
CA ILE A 39 1.43 -15.74 -2.32
C ILE A 39 2.55 -16.74 -2.51
N LEU A 40 3.38 -16.52 -3.52
CA LEU A 40 4.54 -17.31 -3.87
C LEU A 40 5.78 -16.49 -3.52
N LEU A 41 6.65 -17.04 -2.71
CA LEU A 41 7.92 -16.44 -2.32
C LEU A 41 9.05 -17.27 -2.92
N HIS A 42 9.82 -16.67 -3.82
CA HIS A 42 10.94 -17.30 -4.50
C HIS A 42 12.25 -16.67 -4.04
N ASN A 43 13.14 -17.49 -3.47
CA ASN A 43 14.52 -17.08 -3.18
C ASN A 43 15.41 -17.35 -4.39
N HIS A 44 15.74 -16.32 -5.17
CA HIS A 44 16.57 -16.49 -6.37
C HIS A 44 18.06 -16.71 -6.04
N ARG A 45 18.46 -16.65 -4.77
CA ARG A 45 19.87 -16.83 -4.41
C ARG A 45 20.31 -18.28 -4.54
N ARG A 46 21.55 -18.42 -4.98
CA ARG A 46 22.21 -19.71 -5.21
C ARG A 46 22.77 -20.34 -3.93
N THR A 47 23.08 -19.56 -2.90
CA THR A 47 23.86 -20.05 -1.73
C THR A 47 23.27 -19.69 -0.37
N LEU A 48 22.50 -18.60 -0.24
CA LEU A 48 21.99 -18.15 1.05
C LEU A 48 20.50 -18.46 1.22
N PRO A 49 20.12 -19.27 2.24
CA PRO A 49 18.73 -19.41 2.64
C PRO A 49 18.20 -18.12 3.29
N SER A 50 16.90 -17.90 3.19
CA SER A 50 16.18 -16.83 3.88
C SER A 50 15.41 -17.42 5.06
N PHE A 51 15.51 -16.79 6.22
CA PHE A 51 14.87 -17.24 7.45
C PHE A 51 13.85 -16.21 7.96
N SER A 52 12.76 -16.71 8.53
CA SER A 52 11.75 -15.92 9.25
C SER A 52 11.24 -14.73 8.46
N ILE A 53 10.83 -14.96 7.21
CA ILE A 53 10.29 -13.93 6.33
C ILE A 53 8.80 -13.75 6.61
N HIS A 54 8.41 -12.52 6.91
CA HIS A 54 7.04 -12.08 7.02
C HIS A 54 6.68 -11.27 5.78
N VAL A 55 5.66 -11.72 5.06
CA VAL A 55 5.02 -10.92 4.03
C VAL A 55 3.96 -10.08 4.72
N VAL A 56 4.13 -8.77 4.66
CA VAL A 56 3.22 -7.79 5.26
C VAL A 56 2.62 -6.91 4.17
N PRO A 57 1.37 -6.41 4.37
CA PRO A 57 0.80 -5.44 3.45
C PRO A 57 1.69 -4.19 3.39
N SER A 58 1.71 -3.55 2.23
CA SER A 58 2.48 -2.31 2.08
C SER A 58 1.97 -1.23 3.04
N LYS A 59 2.90 -0.39 3.53
CA LYS A 59 2.52 0.77 4.33
C LYS A 59 1.60 1.67 3.50
N ARG A 60 0.36 1.85 3.96
CA ARG A 60 -0.59 2.78 3.36
C ARG A 60 0.06 4.16 3.24
N LYS A 61 0.07 4.72 2.02
CA LYS A 61 0.55 6.09 1.78
C LYS A 61 -0.33 7.03 2.60
N LYS A 62 0.31 7.96 3.33
CA LYS A 62 -0.41 8.95 4.13
C LYS A 62 -1.30 9.79 3.18
N PRO A 63 -2.53 10.13 3.59
CA PRO A 63 -3.40 10.97 2.77
C PRO A 63 -2.70 12.30 2.50
N VAL A 64 -2.56 12.63 1.21
CA VAL A 64 -1.92 13.88 0.79
C VAL A 64 -3.02 14.92 0.67
N SER A 65 -2.85 16.01 1.40
CA SER A 65 -3.72 17.16 1.28
C SER A 65 -3.31 17.98 0.07
N GLN A 66 -4.16 18.06 -0.95
CA GLN A 66 -3.96 18.98 -2.06
C GLN A 66 -4.83 20.23 -1.91
N TRP A 67 -4.27 21.38 -2.24
CA TRP A 67 -5.00 22.64 -2.30
C TRP A 67 -5.64 22.76 -3.69
N LEU A 68 -6.96 22.64 -3.76
CA LEU A 68 -7.70 22.88 -4.99
C LEU A 68 -8.21 24.32 -4.99
N TRP A 69 -7.87 25.05 -6.05
CA TRP A 69 -8.44 26.37 -6.31
C TRP A 69 -9.78 26.18 -7.03
N GLU A 70 -10.87 26.38 -6.31
CA GLU A 70 -12.22 26.34 -6.89
C GLU A 70 -12.63 27.77 -7.28
N PRO A 71 -13.23 27.98 -8.47
CA PRO A 71 -13.79 29.27 -8.82
C PRO A 71 -14.93 29.60 -7.85
N ALA A 72 -14.80 30.72 -7.15
CA ALA A 72 -15.83 31.23 -6.26
C ALA A 72 -16.34 32.56 -6.83
N THR A 73 -17.51 33.00 -6.39
CA THR A 73 -17.99 34.34 -6.73
C THR A 73 -18.14 35.12 -5.44
N PHE A 74 -17.40 36.22 -5.33
CA PHE A 74 -17.56 37.16 -4.25
C PHE A 74 -18.81 37.99 -4.51
N GLY A 75 -19.82 37.85 -3.65
CA GLY A 75 -21.09 38.57 -3.72
C GLY A 75 -21.24 39.55 -2.56
N PHE A 76 -21.46 40.83 -2.87
CA PHE A 76 -21.73 41.86 -1.86
C PHE A 76 -23.08 42.55 -2.14
N PRO A 77 -23.98 42.71 -1.14
CA PRO A 77 -23.93 42.21 0.25
C PRO A 77 -24.17 40.69 0.39
N PRO A 78 -23.56 40.01 1.39
CA PRO A 78 -23.49 38.54 1.44
C PRO A 78 -24.81 37.81 1.78
N LYS A 79 -25.82 38.51 2.30
CA LYS A 79 -27.11 37.91 2.72
C LYS A 79 -28.22 37.98 1.66
N ARG A 80 -27.91 38.47 0.45
CA ARG A 80 -28.90 38.63 -0.62
C ARG A 80 -28.81 37.53 -1.68
N PRO A 81 -29.95 37.12 -2.28
CA PRO A 81 -29.97 36.14 -3.37
C PRO A 81 -29.14 36.64 -4.56
N PRO A 82 -28.56 35.73 -5.38
CA PRO A 82 -27.61 36.08 -6.42
C PRO A 82 -28.11 37.11 -7.44
N GLN A 83 -29.43 37.18 -7.68
CA GLN A 83 -30.06 38.17 -8.57
C GLN A 83 -30.08 39.60 -7.99
N GLN A 84 -29.88 39.78 -6.69
CA GLN A 84 -29.97 41.08 -5.99
C GLN A 84 -28.64 41.55 -5.39
N GLN A 85 -27.53 40.86 -5.72
CA GLN A 85 -26.19 41.28 -5.30
C GLN A 85 -25.71 42.43 -6.18
N TRP A 86 -25.22 43.49 -5.56
CA TRP A 86 -24.78 44.69 -6.28
C TRP A 86 -23.47 44.45 -7.01
N VAL A 87 -22.61 43.62 -6.43
CA VAL A 87 -21.28 43.31 -6.96
C VAL A 87 -21.08 41.80 -6.93
N ARG A 88 -20.72 41.23 -8.08
CA ARG A 88 -20.33 39.83 -8.26
C ARG A 88 -18.99 39.78 -8.98
N LEU A 89 -17.93 39.59 -8.22
CA LEU A 89 -16.58 39.50 -8.76
C LEU A 89 -16.13 38.03 -8.82
N PRO A 90 -15.48 37.59 -9.90
CA PRO A 90 -14.87 36.27 -9.95
C PRO A 90 -13.74 36.21 -8.93
N ASP A 91 -13.84 35.27 -8.01
CA ASP A 91 -12.87 35.01 -6.96
C ASP A 91 -12.35 33.57 -7.09
N ARG A 92 -11.29 33.23 -6.37
CA ARG A 92 -10.80 31.85 -6.28
C ARG A 92 -10.69 31.46 -4.83
N ARG A 93 -11.49 30.48 -4.42
CA ARG A 93 -11.45 29.95 -3.06
C ARG A 93 -10.52 28.76 -3.01
N VAL A 94 -9.54 28.82 -2.11
CA VAL A 94 -8.69 27.67 -1.83
C VAL A 94 -9.45 26.71 -0.94
N ARG A 95 -9.65 25.47 -1.41
CA ARG A 95 -10.20 24.38 -0.60
C ARG A 95 -9.12 23.31 -0.40
N ARG A 96 -8.95 22.91 0.86
CA ARG A 96 -8.10 21.77 1.21
C ARG A 96 -8.88 20.49 0.94
N ILE A 97 -8.47 19.72 -0.06
CA ILE A 97 -9.08 18.42 -0.38
C ILE A 97 -8.10 17.33 0.05
N VAL A 98 -8.54 16.48 0.98
CA VAL A 98 -7.79 15.28 1.38
C VAL A 98 -7.95 14.27 0.25
N HIS A 99 -6.86 13.97 -0.46
CA HIS A 99 -6.82 12.81 -1.33
C HIS A 99 -6.39 11.62 -0.48
N ASP A 100 -7.24 10.61 -0.40
CA ASP A 100 -6.85 9.28 0.05
C ASP A 100 -5.89 8.73 -1.02
N GLY A 101 -4.63 9.13 -0.93
CA GLY A 101 -3.56 8.82 -1.89
C GLY A 101 -3.12 7.36 -1.89
N SER A 102 -3.99 6.46 -1.45
CA SER A 102 -3.75 5.02 -1.41
C SER A 102 -5.01 4.34 -1.91
N ALA A 103 -4.87 3.53 -2.96
CA ALA A 103 -5.89 2.55 -3.26
C ALA A 103 -6.18 1.72 -2.00
N PRO A 104 -7.45 1.32 -1.75
CA PRO A 104 -7.75 0.39 -0.67
C PRO A 104 -6.90 -0.87 -0.85
N GLY A 105 -6.01 -1.12 0.12
CA GLY A 105 -5.12 -2.28 0.10
C GLY A 105 -5.94 -3.57 -0.01
N ILE A 106 -5.42 -4.53 -0.79
CA ILE A 106 -6.15 -5.76 -1.13
C ILE A 106 -5.97 -6.81 -0.03
N PHE A 107 -4.86 -6.74 0.71
CA PHE A 107 -4.45 -7.69 1.74
C PHE A 107 -4.78 -7.16 3.13
N ASP A 108 -5.50 -7.97 3.92
CA ASP A 108 -5.69 -7.74 5.36
C ASP A 108 -4.78 -8.66 6.21
N GLY A 109 -4.25 -9.75 5.63
CA GLY A 109 -3.44 -10.75 6.32
C GLY A 109 -1.92 -10.57 6.17
N SER A 110 -1.17 -11.37 6.94
CA SER A 110 0.29 -11.55 6.78
C SER A 110 0.63 -13.03 6.68
N ALA A 111 1.64 -13.37 5.87
CA ALA A 111 2.12 -14.75 5.72
C ALA A 111 3.51 -14.88 6.35
N TYR A 112 3.74 -15.98 7.07
CA TYR A 112 5.01 -16.27 7.71
C TYR A 112 5.69 -17.48 7.07
N PHE A 113 6.94 -17.29 6.66
CA PHE A 113 7.80 -18.31 6.06
C PHE A 113 9.01 -18.52 6.97
N PRO A 114 9.05 -19.61 7.77
CA PRO A 114 10.12 -19.82 8.74
C PRO A 114 11.46 -20.11 8.06
N TYR A 115 11.43 -20.81 6.93
CA TYR A 115 12.63 -21.22 6.20
C TYR A 115 12.35 -21.24 4.70
N LEU A 116 13.25 -20.64 3.92
CA LEU A 116 13.23 -20.67 2.47
C LEU A 116 14.63 -20.99 1.96
N ALA A 117 14.80 -22.20 1.44
CA ALA A 117 16.07 -22.67 0.90
C ALA A 117 16.51 -21.83 -0.34
N PRO A 118 17.80 -21.85 -0.70
CA PRO A 118 18.27 -21.26 -1.95
C PRO A 118 17.51 -21.86 -3.15
N GLN A 119 17.17 -21.05 -4.15
CA GLN A 119 16.51 -21.46 -5.39
C GLN A 119 15.18 -22.20 -5.18
N THR A 120 14.52 -21.96 -4.05
CA THR A 120 13.26 -22.62 -3.69
C THR A 120 12.12 -21.61 -3.71
N GLU A 121 10.94 -22.11 -4.05
CA GLU A 121 9.68 -21.39 -4.04
C GLU A 121 8.77 -21.98 -2.96
N LEU A 122 8.16 -21.12 -2.14
CA LEU A 122 7.14 -21.51 -1.16
C LEU A 122 5.86 -20.72 -1.37
N SER A 123 4.73 -21.40 -1.21
CA SER A 123 3.40 -20.80 -1.33
C SER A 123 2.70 -20.69 0.01
N ALA A 124 2.02 -19.57 0.27
CA ALA A 124 1.08 -19.41 1.37
C ALA A 124 -0.21 -18.76 0.87
N ASP A 125 -1.35 -19.19 1.40
CA ASP A 125 -2.64 -18.60 1.04
C ASP A 125 -2.96 -17.45 2.03
N LEU A 126 -3.34 -16.28 1.50
CA LEU A 126 -3.76 -15.11 2.26
C LEU A 126 -5.19 -14.70 1.90
N GLU A 127 -5.93 -14.24 2.91
CA GLU A 127 -7.24 -13.64 2.68
C GLU A 127 -7.12 -12.24 2.05
N LEU A 128 -7.81 -12.08 0.93
CA LEU A 128 -7.93 -10.85 0.15
C LEU A 128 -9.37 -10.37 0.18
N ARG A 129 -9.58 -9.07 0.28
CA ARG A 129 -10.93 -8.48 0.29
C ARG A 129 -11.06 -7.32 -0.67
N PHE A 130 -11.92 -7.49 -1.66
CA PHE A 130 -12.22 -6.47 -2.66
C PHE A 130 -13.53 -5.76 -2.31
N GLN A 131 -13.48 -4.54 -1.76
CA GLN A 131 -14.69 -3.86 -1.26
C GLN A 131 -15.76 -3.56 -2.34
N ARG A 132 -15.34 -3.19 -3.55
CA ARG A 132 -16.21 -2.77 -4.66
C ARG A 132 -15.67 -3.35 -5.96
N ARG A 133 -16.50 -3.42 -7.01
CA ARG A 133 -15.99 -3.75 -8.36
C ARG A 133 -15.13 -2.59 -8.86
N GLY A 134 -13.98 -2.89 -9.46
CA GLY A 134 -13.08 -1.87 -9.99
C GLY A 134 -11.66 -2.38 -10.17
N ARG A 135 -10.75 -1.47 -10.53
CA ARG A 135 -9.32 -1.74 -10.60
C ARG A 135 -8.72 -1.52 -9.21
N TYR A 136 -8.11 -2.57 -8.67
CA TYR A 136 -7.26 -2.47 -7.50
C TYR A 136 -5.81 -2.58 -7.97
N ALA A 137 -4.98 -1.64 -7.52
CA ALA A 137 -3.56 -1.65 -7.75
C ALA A 137 -2.88 -1.53 -6.39
N GLU A 138 -2.00 -2.47 -6.10
CA GLU A 138 -1.13 -2.40 -4.93
C GLU A 138 0.30 -2.25 -5.44
N ASP A 139 0.83 -1.04 -5.35
CA ASP A 139 2.11 -0.66 -5.96
C ASP A 139 3.32 -1.34 -5.31
N SER A 140 3.15 -1.92 -4.12
CA SER A 140 4.27 -2.46 -3.35
C SER A 140 3.82 -3.51 -2.35
N PHE A 141 4.77 -4.34 -1.94
CA PHE A 141 4.63 -5.31 -0.87
C PHE A 141 5.73 -5.09 0.16
N GLY A 142 5.44 -5.35 1.43
CA GLY A 142 6.44 -5.32 2.48
C GLY A 142 6.99 -6.71 2.75
N LEU A 143 8.31 -6.84 2.75
CA LEU A 143 8.99 -8.00 3.32
C LEU A 143 9.67 -7.56 4.61
N ALA A 144 9.44 -8.30 5.68
CA ALA A 144 10.10 -8.10 6.96
C ALA A 144 10.78 -9.40 7.39
N THR A 145 11.98 -9.29 7.97
CA THR A 145 12.64 -10.42 8.63
C THR A 145 12.74 -10.12 10.12
N ARG A 146 12.55 -11.15 10.94
CA ARG A 146 12.74 -11.08 12.40
C ARG A 146 14.14 -11.52 12.84
N PHE A 147 15.07 -11.66 11.89
CA PHE A 147 16.44 -12.06 12.21
C PHE A 147 17.12 -11.00 13.11
N PRO A 148 17.76 -11.40 14.23
CA PRO A 148 18.41 -10.50 15.17
C PRO A 148 19.73 -9.91 14.65
#